data_AF-A0A3R8S0G1-F1
#
_entry.id   AF-A0A3R8S0G1-F1
#
_cell.length_a   1.000
_cell.length_b   1.000
_cell.length_c   1.000
_cell.angle_alpha   90.00
_cell.angle_beta   90.00
_cell.angle_gamma   90.00
#
_symmetry.space_group_name_H-M   'P 1'
#
loop_
_entity.id
_entity.type
_entity.pdbx_description
1 polymer ?
#
loop_
_entity_poly.entity_id
_entity_poly.type
_entity_poly.pdbx_seq_one_letter_code
_entity_poly.pdbx_strand_id
1 'polypeptide(L)' 'MSEALRRIADALADSSEEDRAAVLNALGAQGKRQRPVHDAPRTPLPPPGGSSGIHSEVEWV' A
#
# COMPACT_ATOMS: atom_id res chain seq x y z
N MET A 1 12.26 23.91 -1.69
CA MET A 1 11.13 23.93 -0.73
C MET A 1 10.41 25.24 -0.91
N SER A 2 9.10 25.27 -1.16
CA SER A 2 8.38 26.53 -1.39
C SER A 2 8.16 27.27 -0.08
N GLU A 3 8.20 28.60 -0.11
CA GLU A 3 8.01 29.47 1.06
C GLU A 3 6.65 29.22 1.73
N ALA A 4 5.62 28.99 0.92
CA ALA A 4 4.28 28.64 1.39
C ALA A 4 4.26 27.37 2.25
N LEU A 5 4.97 26.32 1.83
CA LEU A 5 5.07 25.08 2.60
C LEU A 5 5.83 25.26 3.91
N ARG A 6 6.87 26.11 3.91
CA ARG A 6 7.63 26.43 5.13
C ARG A 6 6.75 27.14 6.16
N ARG A 7 5.98 28.15 5.73
CA ARG A 7 5.07 28.89 6.62
C ARG A 7 3.99 28.00 7.25
N ILE A 8 3.48 27.04 6.48
CA ILE A 8 2.51 26.05 6.97
C ILE A 8 3.17 25.13 8.01
N ALA A 9 4.39 24.66 7.75
CA ALA A 9 5.14 23.81 8.68
C ALA A 9 5.45 24.53 10.00
N ASP A 10 5.86 25.80 9.96
CA ASP A 10 6.12 26.60 11.15
C ASP A 10 4.83 26.84 11.95
N ALA A 11 3.72 27.16 11.29
CA ALA A 11 2.42 27.33 11.96
C ALA A 11 1.93 26.04 12.64
N LEU A 12 2.21 24.87 12.05
CA LEU A 12 1.93 23.58 12.69
C LEU A 12 2.89 23.29 13.85
N ALA A 13 4.14 23.76 13.80
CA ALA A 13 5.12 23.54 14.85
C ALA A 13 4.75 24.19 16.19
N ASP A 14 4.10 25.36 16.12
CA ASP A 14 3.63 26.11 17.30
C ASP A 14 2.29 25.62 17.86
N SER A 15 1.63 24.64 17.21
CA SER A 15 0.34 24.10 17.65
C SER A 15 0.49 22.87 18.55
N SER A 16 -0.52 22.63 19.39
CA SER A 16 -0.59 21.43 20.25
C SER A 16 -0.58 20.16 19.41
N GLU A 17 -0.04 19.07 19.95
CA GLU A 17 -0.05 17.76 19.30
C GLU A 17 -1.47 17.33 18.90
N GLU A 18 -2.46 17.64 19.73
CA GLU A 18 -3.87 17.32 19.48
C GLU A 18 -4.45 18.13 18.30
N ASP A 19 -4.10 19.41 18.20
CA ASP A 19 -4.49 20.27 17.07
C ASP A 19 -3.84 19.80 15.77
N ARG A 20 -2.57 19.39 15.83
CA ARG A 20 -1.84 18.84 14.66
C ARG A 20 -2.49 17.55 14.19
N ALA A 21 -2.85 16.66 15.12
CA ALA A 21 -3.55 15.42 14.80
C ALA A 21 -4.91 15.69 14.17
N ALA A 22 -5.68 16.65 14.67
CA ALA A 22 -6.98 17.03 14.11
C ALA A 22 -6.85 17.56 12.67
N VAL A 23 -5.88 18.45 12.42
CA VAL A 23 -5.62 19.00 11.07
C VAL A 23 -5.17 17.92 10.11
N LEU A 24 -4.26 17.03 10.53
CA LEU A 24 -3.79 15.93 9.69
C LEU A 24 -4.92 14.93 9.38
N ASN A 25 -5.76 14.62 10.36
CA ASN A 25 -6.94 13.77 10.15
C ASN A 25 -7.95 14.42 9.20
N ALA A 26 -8.23 15.72 9.34
CA ALA A 26 -9.10 16.47 8.43
C ALA A 26 -8.55 16.52 6.99
N LEU A 27 -7.22 16.55 6.84
CA LEU A 27 -6.54 16.46 5.54
C LEU A 27 -6.52 15.03 4.97
N GLY A 28 -7.08 14.05 5.67
CA GLY A 28 -7.06 12.64 5.25
C GLY A 28 -5.70 11.98 5.41
N ALA A 29 -4.76 12.61 6.14
CA ALA A 29 -3.53 11.99 6.59
C ALA A 29 -3.79 11.07 7.79
N GLN A 30 -4.88 10.30 7.72
CA GLN A 30 -5.05 9.09 8.50
C GLN A 30 -3.95 8.15 8.02
N GLY A 31 -2.79 8.21 8.67
CA GLY A 31 -1.63 7.36 8.39
C GLY A 31 -2.16 5.96 8.17
N LYS A 32 -1.94 5.44 6.96
CA LYS A 32 -2.56 4.21 6.44
C LYS A 32 -2.54 3.15 7.53
N ARG A 33 -3.61 3.06 8.34
CA ARG A 33 -4.00 1.81 8.95
C ARG A 33 -4.23 0.98 7.72
N GLN A 34 -3.25 0.13 7.41
CA GLN A 34 -3.36 -0.86 6.38
C GLN A 34 -4.70 -1.52 6.66
N ARG A 35 -5.72 -1.16 5.87
CA ARG A 35 -6.90 -2.01 5.78
C ARG A 35 -6.32 -3.37 5.48
N PRO A 36 -6.60 -4.42 6.27
CA PRO A 36 -6.27 -5.76 5.81
C PRO A 36 -6.88 -5.85 4.42
N VAL A 37 -6.01 -5.95 3.41
CA VAL A 37 -6.41 -6.02 2.01
C VAL A 37 -7.43 -7.14 1.97
N HIS A 38 -8.68 -6.75 1.76
CA HIS A 38 -9.82 -7.63 1.76
C HIS A 38 -9.49 -8.88 0.95
N ASP A 39 -9.79 -10.03 1.55
CA ASP A 39 -9.78 -11.37 0.96
C ASP A 39 -9.95 -11.33 -0.56
N ALA A 40 -8.84 -11.27 -1.29
CA ALA A 40 -8.85 -11.72 -2.67
C ALA A 40 -9.19 -13.23 -2.59
N PRO A 41 -10.20 -13.73 -3.33
CA PRO A 41 -10.49 -15.15 -3.36
C PRO A 41 -9.22 -15.87 -3.81
N ARG A 42 -8.52 -16.51 -2.86
CA ARG A 42 -7.31 -17.26 -3.17
C ARG A 42 -7.77 -18.52 -3.88
N THR A 43 -7.75 -18.51 -5.22
CA THR A 43 -7.79 -19.75 -5.98
C THR A 43 -6.68 -20.65 -5.41
N PRO A 44 -7.01 -21.81 -4.83
CA PRO A 44 -6.01 -22.66 -4.20
C PRO A 44 -5.00 -23.13 -5.25
N LEU A 45 -3.72 -23.17 -4.87
CA LEU A 45 -2.68 -23.71 -5.74
C LEU A 45 -2.96 -25.20 -6.00
N PRO A 46 -2.76 -25.69 -7.24
CA PRO A 46 -2.88 -27.11 -7.51
C PRO A 46 -1.85 -27.89 -6.67
N PRO A 47 -2.21 -29.10 -6.18
CA PRO A 47 -1.31 -29.90 -5.37
C PRO A 47 -0.04 -30.24 -6.15
N PRO A 48 1.14 -30.28 -5.50
CA PRO A 48 2.39 -30.70 -6.13
C PRO A 48 2.33 -32.21 -6.39
N GLY A 49 1.69 -32.60 -7.49
CA GLY A 49 1.47 -34.02 -7.79
C GLY A 49 0.67 -34.29 -9.07
N GLY A 50 0.49 -33.30 -9.94
CA GLY A 50 -0.09 -33.52 -11.26
C GLY A 50 1.02 -33.71 -12.29
N SER A 51 1.33 -34.96 -12.62
CA SER A 51 2.10 -35.33 -13.82
C SER A 51 1.63 -34.49 -15.01
N SER A 52 2.48 -33.57 -15.47
CA SER A 52 2.35 -33.03 -16.81
C SER A 52 3.35 -33.80 -17.64
N GLY A 53 2.86 -34.83 -18.33
CA GLY A 53 3.56 -35.44 -19.45
C GLY A 53 3.68 -34.42 -20.59
N ILE A 54 4.46 -33.35 -20.38
CA ILE A 54 4.83 -32.41 -21.41
C ILE A 54 5.89 -33.10 -22.25
N HIS A 55 5.43 -33.85 -23.26
CA HIS A 55 6.27 -34.20 -24.39
C HIS A 55 6.35 -32.95 -25.27
N SER A 56 7.54 -32.35 -25.35
CA SER A 56 7.80 -31.28 -26.30
C SER A 56 7.84 -31.89 -27.71
N GLU A 57 6.84 -31.61 -28.53
CA GLU A 57 6.83 -32.00 -29.96
C GLU A 57 7.69 -31.07 -30.84
N VAL A 58 8.41 -30.12 -30.24
CA VAL A 58 9.27 -29.20 -31.00
C VAL A 58 10.68 -29.77 -31.07
N GLU A 59 11.03 -30.29 -32.24
CA GLU A 59 12.41 -30.44 -32.69
C GLU A 59 12.97 -29.02 -32.94
N TRP A 60 13.96 -28.60 -32.16
CA TRP A 60 14.69 -27.37 -32.43
C TRP A 60 15.69 -27.66 -33.55
N VAL A 61 15.43 -27.13 -34.75
CA VAL A 61 16.38 -27.06 -35.88
C VAL A 61 17.31 -25.87 -35.69
#